data_AF-A0A920IMP3-F1
#
_entry.id   AF-A0A920IMP3-F1
#
_cell.length_a   1.000
_cell.length_b   1.000
_cell.length_c   1.000
_cell.angle_alpha   90.00
_cell.angle_beta   90.00
_cell.angle_gamma   90.00
#
_symmetry.space_group_name_H-M   'P 1'
#
loop_
_entity.id
_entity.type
_entity.pdbx_description
1 polymer ?
#
loop_
_entity_poly.entity_id
_entity_poly.type
_entity_poly.pdbx_seq_one_letter_code
_entity_poly.pdbx_strand_id
1 'polypeptide(L)'
;MRIALIINSLVIICKIPKLSTSNKFTNSDILSYGLLLDFNNVIKIIRSAFTNDKSFKDGNHIKEKENYSSNNKSNLSLIETEIIKPLERNNKMIKNITQLVAVNHGAYG
;
A
#
# COMPACT_ATOMS: atom_id res chain seq x y z
N MET A 1 -10.51 7.97 18.55
CA MET A 1 -9.25 7.28 18.16
C MET A 1 -9.30 6.66 16.76
N ARG A 2 -10.30 5.83 16.40
CA ARG A 2 -10.39 5.16 15.08
C ARG A 2 -10.29 6.11 13.88
N ILE A 3 -11.02 7.24 13.92
CA ILE A 3 -11.03 8.25 12.84
C ILE A 3 -9.63 8.85 12.63
N ALA A 4 -8.89 9.13 13.71
CA ALA A 4 -7.53 9.66 13.63
C ALA A 4 -6.56 8.67 12.94
N LEU A 5 -6.70 7.37 13.21
CA LEU A 5 -5.92 6.33 12.54
C LEU A 5 -6.25 6.21 11.05
N ILE A 6 -7.52 6.38 10.68
CA ILE A 6 -7.95 6.39 9.27
C ILE A 6 -7.35 7.60 8.55
N ILE A 7 -7.47 8.80 9.13
CA ILE A 7 -6.90 10.03 8.55
C ILE A 7 -5.39 9.90 8.40
N ASN A 8 -4.70 9.40 9.43
CA ASN A 8 -3.25 9.17 9.37
C ASN A 8 -2.88 8.20 8.24
N SER A 9 -3.66 7.13 8.05
CA SER A 9 -3.44 6.16 6.96
C SER A 9 -3.63 6.80 5.58
N LEU A 10 -4.63 7.66 5.41
CA LEU A 10 -4.84 8.41 4.17
C LEU A 10 -3.70 9.39 3.90
N VAL A 11 -3.21 10.09 4.93
CA VAL A 11 -2.04 10.97 4.80
C VAL A 11 -0.80 10.19 4.39
N ILE A 12 -0.58 8.99 4.94
CA ILE A 12 0.53 8.11 4.55
C ILE A 12 0.39 7.68 3.08
N ILE A 13 -0.83 7.36 2.62
CA ILE A 13 -1.10 7.02 1.22
C ILE A 13 -0.74 8.18 0.27
N CYS A 14 -1.07 9.40 0.64
CA CYS A 14 -0.72 10.58 -0.16
C CYS A 14 0.79 10.84 -0.27
N LYS A 15 1.61 10.25 0.61
CA LYS A 15 3.08 10.35 0.56
C LYS A 15 3.73 9.33 -0.37
N ILE A 16 2.96 8.40 -0.95
CA ILE A 16 3.49 7.37 -1.85
C ILE A 16 4.04 8.05 -3.12
N PRO A 17 5.30 7.78 -3.50
CA PRO A 17 5.86 8.37 -4.70
C PRO A 17 5.10 7.88 -5.95
N LYS A 18 5.10 8.70 -7.01
CA LYS A 18 4.40 8.38 -8.25
C LYS A 18 4.87 7.03 -8.81
N LEU A 19 3.92 6.13 -9.01
CA LEU A 19 4.16 4.90 -9.74
C LEU A 19 4.41 5.21 -11.22
N SER A 20 5.37 4.49 -11.81
CA SER A 20 5.66 4.54 -13.25
C SER A 20 4.43 4.10 -14.06
N THR A 21 4.26 4.64 -15.27
CA THR A 21 3.18 4.28 -16.21
C THR A 21 3.22 2.82 -16.66
N SER A 22 4.31 2.10 -16.38
CA SER A 22 4.45 0.66 -16.62
C SER A 22 3.76 -0.19 -15.55
N ASN A 23 3.43 0.39 -14.39
CA ASN A 23 2.71 -0.33 -13.35
C ASN A 23 1.23 -0.49 -13.73
N LYS A 24 0.70 -1.69 -13.49
CA LYS A 24 -0.73 -2.02 -13.68
C LYS A 24 -1.68 -1.14 -12.84
N PHE A 25 -1.17 -0.50 -11.79
CA PHE A 25 -1.93 0.34 -10.87
C PHE A 25 -1.37 1.76 -10.83
N THR A 26 -2.28 2.73 -10.84
CA THR A 26 -1.97 4.16 -10.75
C THR A 26 -2.09 4.66 -9.30
N ASN A 27 -1.54 5.84 -9.02
CA ASN A 27 -1.75 6.50 -7.72
C ASN A 27 -3.24 6.79 -7.44
N SER A 28 -4.05 6.98 -8.49
CA SER A 28 -5.50 7.13 -8.34
C SER A 28 -6.13 5.86 -7.80
N ASP A 29 -5.73 4.68 -8.31
CA ASP A 29 -6.24 3.40 -7.83
C ASP A 29 -5.87 3.18 -6.36
N ILE A 30 -4.64 3.50 -5.97
CA ILE A 30 -4.18 3.41 -4.58
C ILE A 30 -5.03 4.31 -3.67
N LEU A 31 -5.31 5.55 -4.09
CA LEU A 31 -6.15 6.47 -3.33
C LEU A 31 -7.59 5.95 -3.22
N SER A 32 -8.15 5.41 -4.32
CA SER A 32 -9.48 4.80 -4.33
C SER A 32 -9.58 3.64 -3.33
N TYR A 33 -8.61 2.71 -3.31
CA TYR A 33 -8.57 1.65 -2.30
C TYR A 33 -8.40 2.20 -0.87
N GLY A 34 -7.61 3.26 -0.71
CA GLY A 34 -7.46 3.95 0.57
C GLY A 34 -8.77 4.54 1.10
N LEU A 35 -9.55 5.19 0.23
CA LEU A 35 -10.87 5.75 0.56
C LEU A 35 -11.90 4.68 0.90
N LEU A 36 -11.81 3.51 0.26
CA LEU A 36 -12.60 2.32 0.59
C LEU A 36 -12.15 1.63 1.89
N LEU A 37 -11.12 2.17 2.57
CA LEU A 37 -10.49 1.60 3.77
C LEU A 37 -9.90 0.20 3.55
N ASP A 38 -9.61 -0.15 2.29
CA ASP A 38 -8.99 -1.42 1.91
C ASP A 38 -7.45 -1.28 1.93
N PHE A 39 -6.93 -1.03 3.13
CA PHE A 39 -5.51 -0.83 3.34
C PHE A 39 -4.68 -2.08 3.00
N ASN A 40 -5.28 -3.28 3.03
CA ASN A 40 -4.62 -4.51 2.65
C ASN A 40 -4.26 -4.52 1.15
N ASN A 41 -5.21 -4.16 0.30
CA ASN A 41 -4.96 -4.07 -1.15
C ASN A 41 -3.98 -2.94 -1.48
N VAL A 42 -4.08 -1.80 -0.78
CA VAL A 42 -3.09 -0.72 -0.88
C VAL A 42 -1.67 -1.23 -0.60
N ILE A 43 -1.45 -1.91 0.52
CA ILE A 43 -0.14 -2.47 0.90
C ILE A 43 0.38 -3.46 -0.16
N LYS A 44 -0.50 -4.32 -0.68
CA LYS A 44 -0.15 -5.30 -1.71
C LYS A 44 0.30 -4.64 -3.02
N ILE A 45 -0.42 -3.60 -3.45
CA ILE A 45 -0.08 -2.82 -4.66
C ILE A 45 1.26 -2.13 -4.47
N ILE A 46 1.48 -1.46 -3.34
CA ILE A 46 2.75 -0.78 -3.03
C ILE A 46 3.90 -1.80 -3.03
N ARG A 47 3.76 -2.92 -2.31
CA ARG A 47 4.79 -3.97 -2.32
C ARG A 47 5.07 -4.47 -3.73
N SER A 48 4.05 -4.71 -4.54
CA SER A 48 4.23 -5.16 -5.93
C SER A 48 4.93 -4.12 -6.81
N ALA A 49 4.70 -2.83 -6.59
CA ALA A 49 5.25 -1.76 -7.40
C ALA A 49 6.71 -1.43 -7.05
N PHE A 50 7.12 -1.65 -5.79
CA PHE A 50 8.49 -1.38 -5.32
C PHE A 50 9.35 -2.64 -5.16
N THR A 51 8.75 -3.83 -5.19
CA THR A 51 9.52 -5.07 -5.29
C THR A 51 9.95 -5.23 -6.74
N ASN A 52 11.26 -5.38 -6.96
CA ASN A 52 11.91 -5.58 -8.26
C ASN A 52 11.56 -6.94 -8.90
N ASP A 53 10.38 -7.49 -8.60
CA ASP A 53 10.02 -8.85 -8.94
C ASP A 53 9.68 -8.94 -10.43
N LYS A 54 10.70 -9.34 -11.19
CA LYS A 54 10.61 -9.84 -12.56
C LYS A 54 9.76 -11.12 -12.67
N SER A 55 8.90 -11.43 -11.68
CA SER A 55 8.00 -12.59 -11.66
C SER A 55 6.60 -12.28 -12.20
N PHE A 56 6.28 -11.02 -12.56
CA PHE A 56 5.20 -10.82 -13.55
C PHE A 56 5.75 -11.11 -14.95
N LYS A 57 5.99 -12.39 -15.24
CA LYS A 57 6.25 -12.87 -16.61
C LYS A 57 4.96 -12.72 -17.41
N ASP A 58 4.72 -11.53 -17.93
CA ASP A 58 3.95 -11.41 -19.16
C ASP A 58 4.92 -11.46 -20.33
N GLY A 59 4.70 -12.43 -21.20
CA GLY A 59 5.64 -12.87 -22.21
C GLY A 59 5.67 -11.93 -23.41
N ASN A 60 6.34 -10.78 -23.28
CA ASN A 60 6.73 -10.00 -24.45
C ASN A 60 8.14 -9.43 -24.32
N HIS A 61 9.01 -9.95 -25.18
CA HIS A 61 10.34 -9.41 -25.47
C HIS A 61 10.22 -7.97 -25.97
N ILE A 62 10.43 -6.99 -25.10
CA ILE A 62 10.90 -5.66 -25.51
C ILE A 62 12.24 -5.42 -24.84
N LYS A 63 13.30 -5.62 -25.64
CA LYS A 63 14.67 -5.20 -25.33
C LYS A 63 14.75 -3.69 -25.42
N GLU A 64 14.40 -2.99 -24.35
CA GLU A 64 14.90 -1.63 -24.13
C GLU A 64 15.94 -1.65 -23.01
N LYS A 65 17.02 -0.90 -23.21
CA LYS A 65 18.16 -0.83 -22.30
C LYS A 65 17.71 -0.09 -21.04
N GLU A 66 17.31 -0.87 -20.04
CA GLU A 66 16.83 -0.38 -18.74
C GLU A 66 17.87 0.52 -18.07
N ASN A 67 17.59 1.83 -18.02
CA ASN A 67 18.43 2.83 -17.35
C ASN A 67 17.95 3.08 -15.90
N TYR A 68 17.45 2.03 -15.24
CA TYR A 68 17.07 2.11 -13.83
C TYR A 68 18.33 2.00 -12.98
N SER A 69 18.69 3.10 -12.32
CA SER A 69 19.78 3.17 -11.35
C SER A 69 19.70 2.00 -10.36
N SER A 70 20.84 1.37 -10.06
CA SER A 70 21.01 0.19 -9.19
C SER A 70 20.59 0.39 -7.72
N ASN A 71 19.88 1.47 -7.40
CA ASN A 71 19.50 1.90 -6.06
C ASN A 71 18.14 1.35 -5.56
N ASN A 72 17.44 0.49 -6.32
CA ASN A 72 16.08 0.01 -5.99
C ASN A 72 15.95 -0.72 -4.64
N LYS A 73 17.03 -1.34 -4.11
CA LYS A 73 17.01 -1.96 -2.78
C LYS A 73 16.78 -0.93 -1.65
N SER A 74 17.36 0.26 -1.81
CA SER A 74 17.20 1.37 -0.87
C SER A 74 15.76 1.89 -0.87
N ASN A 75 15.16 2.06 -2.06
CA ASN A 75 13.79 2.55 -2.20
C ASN A 75 12.75 1.62 -1.56
N LEU A 76 12.87 0.30 -1.76
CA LEU A 76 11.93 -0.64 -1.12
C LEU A 76 12.05 -0.63 0.42
N SER A 77 13.28 -0.58 0.96
CA SER A 77 13.47 -0.54 2.41
C SER A 77 12.86 0.72 3.05
N LEU A 78 12.99 1.87 2.38
CA LEU A 78 12.40 3.14 2.82
C LEU A 78 10.87 3.11 2.73
N ILE A 79 10.32 2.58 1.63
CA ILE A 79 8.87 2.41 1.48
C ILE A 79 8.32 1.44 2.55
N GLU A 80 9.07 0.38 2.87
CA GLU A 80 8.68 -0.57 3.91
C GLU A 80 8.59 0.10 5.30
N THR A 81 9.58 0.93 5.65
CA THR A 81 9.63 1.60 6.95
C THR A 81 8.70 2.79 7.09
N GLU A 82 8.61 3.63 6.06
CA GLU A 82 7.89 4.91 6.11
C GLU A 82 6.40 4.78 5.73
N ILE A 83 6.04 3.75 4.96
CA ILE A 83 4.70 3.62 4.38
C ILE A 83 4.05 2.31 4.82
N ILE A 84 4.65 1.16 4.49
CA ILE A 84 3.99 -0.14 4.66
C ILE A 84 3.79 -0.50 6.13
N LYS A 85 4.86 -0.46 6.95
CA LYS A 85 4.76 -0.79 8.39
C LYS A 85 3.79 0.12 9.14
N PRO A 86 3.79 1.46 8.94
CA PRO A 86 2.78 2.34 9.53
C PRO A 86 1.35 2.00 9.10
N LEU A 87 1.12 1.69 7.82
CA LEU A 87 -0.20 1.29 7.33
C LEU A 87 -0.67 -0.03 7.93
N GLU A 88 0.20 -1.04 8.01
CA GLU A 88 -0.11 -2.33 8.65
C GLU A 88 -0.50 -2.14 10.12
N ARG A 89 0.28 -1.33 10.86
CA ARG A 89 -0.01 -1.01 12.26
C ARG A 89 -1.36 -0.31 12.41
N ASN A 90 -1.62 0.71 11.60
CA ASN A 90 -2.88 1.45 11.65
C ASN A 90 -4.07 0.54 11.30
N ASN A 91 -3.96 -0.26 10.25
CA ASN A 91 -5.02 -1.18 9.83
C ASN A 91 -5.35 -2.20 10.93
N LYS A 92 -4.32 -2.78 11.57
CA LYS A 92 -4.51 -3.69 12.72
C LYS A 92 -5.24 -2.99 13.87
N MET A 93 -4.85 -1.76 14.22
CA MET A 93 -5.52 -1.00 15.28
C MET A 93 -6.97 -0.65 14.91
N ILE A 94 -7.24 -0.25 13.66
CA ILE A 94 -8.58 0.05 13.17
C ILE A 94 -9.48 -1.18 13.29
N LYS A 95 -9.00 -2.37 12.88
CA LYS A 95 -9.74 -3.64 13.02
C LYS A 95 -10.03 -3.96 14.48
N ASN A 96 -9.03 -3.87 15.35
CA ASN A 96 -9.20 -4.14 16.78
C ASN A 96 -10.24 -3.20 17.41
N ILE A 97 -10.18 -1.88 17.13
CA ILE A 97 -11.18 -0.93 17.65
C ILE A 97 -12.57 -1.26 17.10
N THR A 98 -12.68 -1.62 15.82
CA THR A 98 -13.96 -1.97 15.20
C THR A 98 -14.56 -3.20 15.87
N GLN A 99 -13.76 -4.24 16.13
CA GLN A 99 -14.19 -5.44 16.84
C GLN A 99 -14.60 -5.14 18.28
N LEU A 100 -13.82 -4.33 19.02
CA LEU A 100 -14.17 -3.93 20.39
C LEU A 100 -15.51 -3.21 20.45
N VAL A 101 -15.76 -2.28 19.51
CA VAL A 101 -17.05 -1.58 19.40
C VAL A 101 -18.17 -2.58 19.06
N ALA A 102 -17.95 -3.48 18.10
CA ALA A 102 -18.93 -4.49 17.71
C ALA A 102 -19.33 -5.41 18.89
N VAL A 103 -18.34 -5.91 19.64
CA VAL A 103 -18.53 -6.72 20.86
C VAL A 103 -19.32 -5.94 21.91
N ASN A 104 -18.96 -4.68 22.16
CA ASN A 104 -19.65 -3.83 23.13
C ASN A 104 -21.12 -3.57 22.77
N HIS A 105 -21.46 -3.57 21.48
CA HIS A 105 -22.81 -3.35 20.99
C HIS A 105 -23.56 -4.64 20.62
N GLY A 106 -23.01 -5.81 20.96
CA GLY A 106 -23.64 -7.12 20.69
C GLY A 106 -23.81 -7.46 19.20
N ALA A 107 -23.21 -6.69 18.30
CA ALA A 107 -23.27 -6.89 16.87
C ALA A 107 -22.13 -7.82 16.44
N TYR A 108 -22.32 -9.13 16.61
CA TYR A 108 -21.45 -10.12 15.96
C TYR A 108 -21.93 -10.31 14.52
N GLY A 109 -21.08 -9.94 13.56
CA GLY A 109 -21.21 -10.23 12.13
C GLY A 109 -19.86 -10.63 11.58
#